data_AF-A0ABD3FJ31-F1
#
_entry.id   AF-A0ABD3FJ31-F1
#
_cell.length_a   1.000
_cell.length_b   1.000
_cell.length_c   1.000
_cell.angle_alpha   90.00
_cell.angle_beta   90.00
_cell.angle_gamma   90.00
#
_symmetry.space_group_name_H-M   'P 1'
#
loop_
_entity.id
_entity.type
_entity.pdbx_description
1 polymer ?
#
loop_
_entity_poly.entity_id
_entity_poly.type
_entity_poly.pdbx_seq_one_letter_code
_entity_poly.pdbx_strand_id
1 'polypeptide(L)'
;MPSYGSKLPPTPLAPASFSLRGAGALVATAFIVSMVFMVAVMQSVGVDGIAPNQLRNGGDSLTTLRLTAELDTSSVPGQGKVMRQLNLQLSDDSISISIAFDPKNPVTTGQFVPMNEAQAAPIVSVEGAATGSDESYTYVLVDIDAPDPKAPTHSPFLHYILAGLAVKKQSAQDQQQGIMVVPYYPVSPPVGEHRYVSLLFRQQGSDPGAQDAALTAKRSNFDVARYAKEHKLDLVATNTFHSHPAAQDN
;
A
#
# COMPACT_ATOMS: atom_id res chain seq x y z
N MET A 1 -58.32 -55.17 -25.01
CA MET A 1 -58.50 -53.73 -25.33
C MET A 1 -59.20 -53.08 -24.15
N PRO A 2 -58.91 -51.84 -23.69
CA PRO A 2 -58.01 -50.79 -24.19
C PRO A 2 -56.95 -50.32 -23.15
N SER A 3 -55.77 -49.87 -23.61
CA SER A 3 -55.29 -48.47 -23.62
C SER A 3 -55.08 -47.82 -22.25
N TYR A 4 -53.84 -47.83 -21.75
CA TYR A 4 -53.40 -46.94 -20.69
C TYR A 4 -52.57 -45.81 -21.31
N GLY A 5 -53.20 -44.64 -21.39
CA GLY A 5 -52.61 -43.40 -21.87
C GLY A 5 -51.52 -42.87 -20.93
N SER A 6 -50.42 -42.44 -21.54
CA SER A 6 -49.32 -41.72 -20.92
C SER A 6 -49.76 -40.33 -20.46
N LYS A 7 -49.70 -40.06 -19.16
CA LYS A 7 -49.83 -38.70 -18.60
C LYS A 7 -48.47 -38.02 -18.63
N LEU A 8 -48.31 -37.03 -19.50
CA LEU A 8 -47.19 -36.09 -19.51
C LEU A 8 -47.28 -35.16 -18.28
N PRO A 9 -46.14 -34.77 -17.68
CA PRO A 9 -46.11 -33.79 -16.59
C PRO A 9 -46.44 -32.37 -17.10
N PRO A 10 -46.98 -31.49 -16.24
CA PRO A 10 -47.38 -30.14 -16.63
C PRO A 10 -46.17 -29.24 -16.92
N THR A 11 -46.31 -28.39 -17.93
CA THR A 11 -45.35 -27.35 -18.34
C THR A 11 -45.22 -26.23 -17.30
N PRO A 12 -44.00 -25.71 -17.05
CA PRO A 12 -43.79 -24.58 -16.15
C PRO A 12 -44.25 -23.26 -16.78
N LEU A 13 -44.87 -22.40 -15.96
CA LEU A 13 -45.33 -21.06 -16.33
C LEU A 13 -44.14 -20.10 -16.52
N ALA A 14 -44.23 -19.24 -17.54
CA ALA A 14 -43.23 -18.22 -17.85
C ALA A 14 -43.18 -17.10 -16.79
N PRO A 15 -42.02 -16.47 -16.56
CA PRO A 15 -41.88 -15.37 -15.61
C PRO A 15 -42.50 -14.06 -16.14
N ALA A 16 -43.13 -13.31 -15.24
CA ALA A 16 -43.66 -11.97 -15.53
C ALA A 16 -42.52 -10.97 -15.79
N SER A 17 -42.59 -10.29 -16.93
CA SER A 17 -41.71 -9.18 -17.30
C SER A 17 -42.19 -7.87 -16.67
N PHE A 18 -41.37 -7.28 -15.79
CA PHE A 18 -41.58 -5.92 -15.29
C PHE A 18 -41.00 -4.90 -16.29
N SER A 19 -41.86 -4.01 -16.77
CA SER A 19 -41.50 -2.87 -17.63
C SER A 19 -41.12 -1.68 -16.75
N LEU A 20 -39.88 -1.20 -16.88
CA LEU A 20 -39.41 0.03 -16.24
C LEU A 20 -39.36 1.14 -17.30
N ARG A 21 -40.46 1.89 -17.42
CA ARG A 21 -40.54 3.10 -18.24
C ARG A 21 -40.43 4.33 -17.33
N GLY A 22 -39.40 5.14 -17.55
CA GLY A 22 -39.47 6.60 -17.37
C GLY A 22 -38.81 7.18 -16.11
N ALA A 23 -37.61 7.74 -16.30
CA ALA A 23 -37.06 8.94 -15.65
C ALA A 23 -35.61 9.06 -16.17
N GLY A 24 -35.05 10.15 -16.65
CA GLY A 24 -35.41 11.56 -16.71
C GLY A 24 -34.08 12.28 -16.97
N ALA A 25 -33.93 12.92 -18.12
CA ALA A 25 -32.73 13.67 -18.52
C ALA A 25 -32.61 15.01 -17.76
N LEU A 26 -31.42 15.63 -17.85
CA LEU A 26 -30.95 16.94 -17.29
C LEU A 26 -30.18 16.74 -15.98
N VAL A 27 -28.88 17.09 -15.86
CA VAL A 27 -28.33 18.45 -15.92
C VAL A 27 -26.89 18.44 -16.45
N ALA A 28 -26.64 19.11 -17.58
CA ALA A 28 -25.29 19.36 -18.10
C ALA A 28 -25.19 20.78 -18.66
N THR A 29 -25.13 21.78 -17.78
CA THR A 29 -24.72 23.18 -17.97
C THR A 29 -24.52 23.71 -16.54
N ALA A 30 -23.44 24.34 -16.05
CA ALA A 30 -22.47 25.21 -16.65
C ALA A 30 -21.27 25.32 -15.68
N PHE A 31 -20.11 24.74 -16.04
CA PHE A 31 -18.85 24.82 -15.26
C PHE A 31 -17.87 25.88 -15.80
N ILE A 32 -18.31 26.74 -16.73
CA ILE A 32 -17.41 27.60 -17.52
C ILE A 32 -17.22 29.02 -16.92
N VAL A 33 -17.91 29.39 -15.84
CA VAL A 33 -17.77 30.72 -15.23
C VAL A 33 -16.60 30.82 -14.22
N SER A 34 -15.97 29.70 -13.86
CA SER A 34 -14.93 29.67 -12.81
C SER A 34 -13.50 30.03 -13.28
N MET A 35 -13.21 29.96 -14.59
CA MET A 35 -11.83 30.04 -15.10
C MET A 35 -11.31 31.45 -15.41
N VAL A 36 -12.16 32.49 -15.32
CA VAL A 36 -11.76 33.87 -15.63
C VAL A 36 -11.40 34.67 -14.37
N PHE A 37 -11.79 34.21 -13.18
CA PHE A 37 -11.57 34.97 -11.94
C PHE A 37 -10.19 34.74 -11.29
N MET A 38 -9.39 33.80 -11.78
CA MET A 38 -8.09 33.43 -11.19
C MET A 38 -6.86 34.03 -11.92
N VAL A 39 -7.04 35.04 -12.78
CA VAL A 39 -5.94 35.76 -13.45
C VAL A 39 -5.72 37.16 -12.86
N ALA A 40 -6.67 37.70 -12.09
CA ALA A 40 -6.61 39.09 -11.61
C ALA A 40 -5.94 39.29 -10.23
N VAL A 41 -5.57 38.22 -9.50
CA VAL A 41 -5.07 38.33 -8.11
C VAL A 41 -3.54 38.28 -7.99
N MET A 42 -2.79 38.25 -9.10
CA MET A 42 -1.32 38.14 -9.08
C MET A 42 -0.55 39.40 -9.50
N GLN A 43 -1.12 40.61 -9.39
CA GLN A 43 -0.40 41.85 -9.69
C GLN A 43 -0.51 42.95 -8.63
N SER A 44 -0.44 42.61 -7.34
CA SER A 44 -0.39 43.64 -6.30
C SER A 44 0.38 43.20 -5.06
N VAL A 45 1.71 43.06 -5.19
CA VAL A 45 2.66 43.41 -4.11
C VAL A 45 3.99 43.80 -4.77
N GLY A 46 4.20 45.10 -4.94
CA GLY A 46 5.51 45.67 -5.24
C GLY A 46 6.33 45.81 -3.96
N VAL A 47 7.64 45.57 -4.05
CA VAL A 47 8.61 46.01 -3.05
C VAL A 47 9.84 46.52 -3.79
N ASP A 48 10.17 47.79 -3.57
CA ASP A 48 11.27 48.53 -4.18
C ASP A 48 12.63 48.22 -3.54
N GLY A 49 13.66 48.15 -4.39
CA GLY A 49 14.95 48.81 -4.17
C GLY A 49 16.08 48.08 -3.43
N ILE A 50 17.05 47.52 -4.18
CA ILE A 50 18.51 47.62 -3.92
C ILE A 50 19.26 47.70 -5.27
N ALA A 51 20.22 48.61 -5.35
CA ALA A 51 20.95 49.05 -6.54
C ALA A 51 21.88 48.00 -7.20
N PRO A 52 22.22 48.16 -8.49
CA PRO A 52 23.04 47.23 -9.27
C PRO A 52 24.52 47.67 -9.30
N ASN A 53 25.44 46.81 -8.87
CA ASN A 53 26.82 46.82 -9.38
C ASN A 53 27.60 45.59 -8.91
N GLN A 54 27.74 44.58 -9.78
CA GLN A 54 28.96 43.79 -9.98
C GLN A 54 28.74 42.85 -11.18
N LEU A 55 28.90 43.40 -12.40
CA LEU A 55 29.04 42.62 -13.63
C LEU A 55 30.54 42.52 -13.98
N ARG A 56 31.18 41.37 -13.70
CA ARG A 56 32.34 40.88 -14.47
C ARG A 56 32.67 39.42 -14.13
N ASN A 57 32.17 38.45 -14.91
CA ASN A 57 32.97 37.72 -15.92
C ASN A 57 32.09 36.65 -16.58
N GLY A 58 32.14 36.56 -17.90
CA GLY A 58 31.24 35.75 -18.72
C GLY A 58 31.65 34.29 -18.95
N GLY A 59 30.71 33.53 -19.50
CA GLY A 59 30.93 32.24 -20.16
C GLY A 59 29.74 31.28 -20.02
N ASP A 60 28.84 31.28 -21.01
CA ASP A 60 27.88 30.23 -21.45
C ASP A 60 27.11 29.42 -20.38
N SER A 61 25.82 29.67 -20.14
CA SER A 61 24.65 29.29 -20.95
C SER A 61 24.27 27.79 -20.88
N LEU A 62 23.09 27.55 -20.30
CA LEU A 62 22.23 26.36 -20.35
C LEU A 62 22.63 25.12 -19.51
N THR A 63 22.44 25.20 -18.19
CA THR A 63 22.13 23.97 -17.40
C THR A 63 21.36 24.23 -16.10
N THR A 64 20.60 25.33 -16.00
CA THR A 64 19.78 25.62 -14.81
C THR A 64 18.36 25.06 -14.96
N LEU A 65 18.26 23.74 -15.12
CA LEU A 65 17.02 22.98 -14.87
C LEU A 65 17.41 21.60 -14.32
N ARG A 66 17.99 21.58 -13.12
CA ARG A 66 17.92 20.41 -12.25
C ARG A 66 17.04 20.74 -11.06
N LEU A 67 15.75 20.57 -11.35
CA LEU A 67 14.72 20.03 -10.48
C LEU A 67 15.22 19.75 -9.05
N THR A 68 14.85 20.62 -8.13
CA THR A 68 14.80 20.36 -6.69
C THR A 68 13.89 19.16 -6.43
N ALA A 69 14.47 17.97 -6.53
CA ALA A 69 13.89 16.70 -6.12
C ALA A 69 14.90 15.96 -5.23
N GLU A 70 15.49 16.68 -4.29
CA GLU A 70 16.17 16.08 -3.14
C GLU A 70 15.53 16.69 -1.90
N LEU A 71 14.30 16.27 -1.63
CA LEU A 71 13.76 16.28 -0.28
C LEU A 71 14.08 14.90 0.29
N ASP A 72 15.11 14.95 1.11
CA ASP A 72 15.64 13.95 2.02
C ASP A 72 14.59 12.93 2.50
N THR A 73 14.77 11.67 2.10
CA THR A 73 14.23 10.49 2.79
C THR A 73 15.35 9.46 2.82
N SER A 74 16.12 9.45 3.89
CA SER A 74 16.98 8.36 4.37
C SER A 74 17.25 7.21 3.36
N SER A 75 18.18 7.50 2.45
CA SER A 75 19.20 6.59 1.91
C SER A 75 18.85 5.18 1.35
N VAL A 76 17.65 4.92 0.82
CA VAL A 76 17.40 3.70 0.01
C VAL A 76 16.82 4.04 -1.37
N PRO A 77 17.56 3.77 -2.47
CA PRO A 77 17.06 3.97 -3.83
C PRO A 77 15.75 3.23 -4.07
N GLY A 78 14.71 3.95 -4.52
CA GLY A 78 13.41 3.37 -4.87
C GLY A 78 12.34 3.41 -3.76
N GLN A 79 12.71 3.60 -2.49
CA GLN A 79 11.71 3.70 -1.40
C GLN A 79 10.77 4.89 -1.60
N GLY A 80 11.29 6.08 -1.93
CA GLY A 80 10.44 7.27 -2.15
C GLY A 80 9.39 7.09 -3.26
N LYS A 81 9.66 6.22 -4.26
CA LYS A 81 8.68 5.89 -5.31
C LYS A 81 7.58 4.96 -4.80
N VAL A 82 7.95 3.94 -4.01
CA VAL A 82 7.01 3.01 -3.37
C VAL A 82 6.09 3.76 -2.40
N MET A 83 6.63 4.67 -1.60
CA MET A 83 5.85 5.47 -0.65
C MET A 83 4.81 6.35 -1.33
N ARG A 84 5.21 7.01 -2.44
CA ARG A 84 4.27 7.80 -3.26
C ARG A 84 3.20 6.93 -3.91
N GLN A 85 3.56 5.73 -4.38
CA GLN A 85 2.60 4.78 -4.95
C GLN A 85 1.56 4.32 -3.91
N LEU A 86 1.97 4.13 -2.66
CA LEU A 86 1.08 3.75 -1.55
C LEU A 86 0.40 4.95 -0.87
N ASN A 87 0.73 6.18 -1.30
CA ASN A 87 0.23 7.43 -0.72
C ASN A 87 0.46 7.54 0.80
N LEU A 88 1.64 7.10 1.24
CA LEU A 88 2.08 7.07 2.64
C LEU A 88 3.26 8.03 2.89
N GLN A 89 3.41 8.46 4.14
CA GLN A 89 4.54 9.27 4.60
C GLN A 89 5.11 8.63 5.89
N LEU A 90 6.43 8.60 6.00
CA LEU A 90 7.11 8.15 7.22
C LEU A 90 7.01 9.24 8.29
N SER A 91 6.57 8.87 9.48
CA SER A 91 6.36 9.80 10.61
C SER A 91 7.56 9.87 11.56
N ASP A 92 8.42 8.86 11.57
CA ASP A 92 9.55 8.67 12.50
C ASP A 92 10.50 7.62 11.89
N ASP A 93 11.80 7.69 12.17
CA ASP A 93 12.81 6.70 11.75
C ASP A 93 13.58 6.06 12.92
N SER A 94 13.18 6.36 14.17
CA SER A 94 13.78 5.79 15.39
C SER A 94 13.41 4.33 15.64
N ILE A 95 12.40 3.83 14.92
CA ILE A 95 11.92 2.45 14.97
C ILE A 95 12.24 1.77 13.64
N SER A 96 12.67 0.52 13.72
CA SER A 96 12.99 -0.32 12.57
C SER A 96 12.21 -1.64 12.62
N ILE A 97 12.01 -2.22 11.44
CA ILE A 97 11.37 -3.52 11.27
C ILE A 97 12.36 -4.54 10.69
N SER A 98 12.44 -5.70 11.34
CA SER A 98 13.17 -6.87 10.86
C SER A 98 12.18 -7.98 10.55
N ILE A 99 12.28 -8.54 9.34
CA ILE A 99 11.45 -9.67 8.89
C ILE A 99 12.39 -10.84 8.55
N ALA A 100 11.97 -12.07 8.86
CA ALA A 100 12.78 -13.26 8.57
C ALA A 100 11.87 -14.44 8.21
N PHE A 101 12.10 -15.06 7.04
CA PHE A 101 11.43 -16.32 6.66
C PHE A 101 12.21 -17.53 7.19
N ASP A 102 13.54 -17.44 7.27
CA ASP A 102 14.42 -18.29 8.06
C ASP A 102 14.87 -17.56 9.34
N PRO A 103 14.66 -18.11 10.55
CA PRO A 103 15.10 -17.50 11.81
C PRO A 103 16.59 -17.10 11.86
N LYS A 104 17.44 -17.72 11.05
CA LYS A 104 18.89 -17.43 11.00
C LYS A 104 19.25 -16.29 10.06
N ASN A 105 18.39 -15.99 9.10
CA ASN A 105 18.69 -15.09 7.99
C ASN A 105 17.57 -14.03 7.83
N PRO A 106 17.64 -12.91 8.57
CA PRO A 106 16.74 -11.78 8.36
C PRO A 106 16.86 -11.23 6.93
N VAL A 107 15.73 -10.81 6.38
CA VAL A 107 15.64 -10.26 5.03
C VAL A 107 16.17 -8.83 5.01
N THR A 108 17.23 -8.62 4.24
CA THR A 108 17.81 -7.30 3.99
C THR A 108 16.95 -6.53 2.98
N THR A 109 16.91 -5.20 3.08
CA THR A 109 16.14 -4.39 2.13
C THR A 109 16.59 -4.60 0.69
N GLY A 110 15.61 -4.87 -0.17
CA GLY A 110 15.81 -5.18 -1.59
C GLY A 110 16.28 -6.61 -1.86
N GLN A 111 16.41 -7.47 -0.85
CA GLN A 111 16.87 -8.85 -1.04
C GLN A 111 15.89 -9.68 -1.89
N PHE A 112 16.44 -10.60 -2.69
CA PHE A 112 15.65 -11.65 -3.34
C PHE A 112 15.27 -12.73 -2.32
N VAL A 113 13.99 -13.07 -2.25
CA VAL A 113 13.48 -14.15 -1.41
C VAL A 113 12.83 -15.21 -2.30
N PRO A 114 13.36 -16.44 -2.33
CA PRO A 114 12.75 -17.56 -3.05
C PRO A 114 11.33 -17.88 -2.56
N MET A 115 10.40 -18.17 -3.47
CA MET A 115 9.00 -18.50 -3.12
C MET A 115 8.89 -19.70 -2.18
N ASN A 116 9.77 -20.69 -2.32
CA ASN A 116 9.79 -21.88 -1.47
C ASN A 116 10.21 -21.58 -0.01
N GLU A 117 11.02 -20.54 0.20
CA GLU A 117 11.39 -20.06 1.53
C GLU A 117 10.23 -19.29 2.18
N ALA A 118 9.52 -18.47 1.40
CA ALA A 118 8.43 -17.62 1.86
C ALA A 118 7.05 -18.30 1.89
N GLN A 119 6.99 -19.64 2.05
CA GLN A 119 5.71 -20.36 2.16
C GLN A 119 5.05 -20.20 3.54
N ALA A 120 5.87 -20.08 4.59
CA ALA A 120 5.40 -19.75 5.93
C ALA A 120 5.42 -18.24 6.15
N ALA A 121 4.59 -17.76 7.09
CA ALA A 121 4.59 -16.36 7.47
C ALA A 121 5.97 -15.95 8.03
N PRO A 122 6.45 -14.72 7.74
CA PRO A 122 7.72 -14.26 8.29
C PRO A 122 7.61 -14.02 9.79
N ILE A 123 8.72 -14.23 10.49
CA ILE A 123 8.93 -13.72 11.84
C ILE A 123 9.12 -12.21 11.72
N VAL A 124 8.30 -11.45 12.43
CA VAL A 124 8.34 -9.99 12.46
C VAL A 124 8.87 -9.53 13.80
N SER A 125 9.91 -8.69 13.78
CA SER A 125 10.52 -8.09 14.97
C SER A 125 10.51 -6.57 14.83
N VAL A 126 10.09 -5.89 15.90
CA VAL A 126 10.16 -4.43 16.02
C VAL A 126 11.33 -4.09 16.93
N GLU A 127 12.24 -3.25 16.43
CA GLU A 127 13.49 -2.88 17.09
C GLU A 127 13.61 -1.36 17.15
N GLY A 128 14.15 -0.83 18.26
CA GLY A 128 14.33 0.61 18.44
C GLY A 128 14.09 1.05 19.88
N ALA A 129 14.31 2.34 20.15
CA ALA A 129 14.03 2.93 21.46
C ALA A 129 12.55 3.31 21.51
N ALA A 130 11.71 2.41 22.01
CA ALA A 130 10.31 2.72 22.28
C ALA A 130 10.23 3.96 23.20
N THR A 131 9.45 4.98 22.81
CA THR A 131 9.35 6.21 23.61
C THR A 131 8.46 6.03 24.86
N GLY A 132 7.77 4.89 24.96
CA GLY A 132 6.99 4.46 26.12
C GLY A 132 6.82 2.93 26.21
N SER A 133 6.40 2.43 27.38
CA SER A 133 6.23 0.99 27.64
C SER A 133 5.00 0.36 26.98
N ASP A 134 4.09 1.19 26.44
CA ASP A 134 2.74 0.83 26.04
C ASP A 134 2.50 1.00 24.53
N GLU A 135 3.57 1.22 23.77
CA GLU A 135 3.48 1.34 22.31
C GLU A 135 3.18 -0.01 21.66
N SER A 136 2.22 0.00 20.75
CA SER A 136 1.84 -1.17 19.96
C SER A 136 1.94 -0.86 18.47
N TYR A 137 2.26 -1.89 17.69
CA TYR A 137 2.58 -1.76 16.28
C TYR A 137 1.74 -2.74 15.43
N THR A 138 1.38 -2.29 14.24
CA THR A 138 0.72 -3.09 13.22
C THR A 138 1.66 -3.29 12.03
N TYR A 139 1.91 -4.54 11.69
CA TYR A 139 2.62 -4.96 10.50
C TYR A 139 1.65 -5.25 9.36
N VAL A 140 1.99 -4.74 8.17
CA VAL A 140 1.26 -5.01 6.92
C VAL A 140 2.26 -5.43 5.84
N LEU A 141 1.97 -6.53 5.14
CA LEU A 141 2.72 -6.98 3.97
C LEU A 141 1.83 -6.88 2.72
N VAL A 142 2.31 -6.17 1.70
CA VAL A 142 1.63 -6.03 0.41
C VAL A 142 2.54 -6.33 -0.77
N ASP A 143 1.96 -6.80 -1.87
CA ASP A 143 2.58 -6.91 -3.19
C ASP A 143 2.08 -5.76 -4.07
N ILE A 144 2.99 -4.91 -4.54
CA ILE A 144 2.66 -3.72 -5.34
C ILE A 144 2.72 -3.93 -6.86
N ASP A 145 2.95 -5.16 -7.29
CA ASP A 145 3.13 -5.55 -8.68
C ASP A 145 2.13 -6.64 -9.13
N ALA A 146 1.24 -7.10 -8.25
CA ALA A 146 0.27 -8.15 -8.57
C ALA A 146 -0.77 -7.78 -9.65
N PRO A 147 -1.16 -8.70 -10.55
CA PRO A 147 -0.60 -10.04 -10.74
C PRO A 147 0.61 -10.07 -11.69
N ASP A 148 0.87 -8.99 -12.42
CA ASP A 148 1.98 -8.85 -13.36
C ASP A 148 2.55 -7.43 -13.18
N PRO A 149 3.87 -7.25 -12.94
CA PRO A 149 4.47 -5.93 -12.77
C PRO A 149 4.22 -4.98 -13.96
N LYS A 150 3.97 -5.53 -15.15
CA LYS A 150 3.64 -4.75 -16.37
C LYS A 150 2.16 -4.38 -16.45
N ALA A 151 1.29 -5.09 -15.74
CA ALA A 151 -0.15 -4.88 -15.69
C ALA A 151 -0.70 -5.16 -14.27
N PRO A 152 -0.38 -4.32 -13.27
CA PRO A 152 -0.61 -4.63 -11.86
C PRO A 152 -2.07 -4.34 -11.44
N THR A 153 -3.02 -5.05 -12.03
CA THR A 153 -4.49 -4.84 -11.84
C THR A 153 -5.02 -5.24 -10.47
N HIS A 154 -4.23 -5.97 -9.66
CA HIS A 154 -4.59 -6.39 -8.32
C HIS A 154 -3.77 -5.67 -7.23
N SER A 155 -2.86 -4.79 -7.62
CA SER A 155 -1.99 -4.06 -6.72
C SER A 155 -2.71 -2.92 -5.98
N PRO A 156 -2.38 -2.67 -4.70
CA PRO A 156 -1.60 -3.55 -3.83
C PRO A 156 -2.40 -4.80 -3.46
N PHE A 157 -1.77 -5.98 -3.48
CA PHE A 157 -2.38 -7.21 -3.00
C PHE A 157 -1.96 -7.48 -1.56
N LEU A 158 -2.93 -7.69 -0.67
CA LEU A 158 -2.69 -7.87 0.75
C LEU A 158 -2.24 -9.31 1.09
N HIS A 159 -1.01 -9.44 1.57
CA HIS A 159 -0.46 -10.73 2.01
C HIS A 159 -0.70 -10.99 3.49
N TYR A 160 -0.50 -10.01 4.36
CA TYR A 160 -0.51 -10.26 5.80
C TYR A 160 -0.81 -9.00 6.61
N ILE A 161 -1.60 -9.14 7.69
CA ILE A 161 -1.73 -8.10 8.72
C ILE A 161 -1.59 -8.75 10.10
N LEU A 162 -0.64 -8.22 10.88
CA LEU A 162 -0.39 -8.62 12.26
C LEU A 162 -0.39 -7.35 13.13
N ALA A 163 -1.37 -7.21 14.00
CA ALA A 163 -1.50 -6.05 14.90
C ALA A 163 -1.03 -6.40 16.31
N GLY A 164 -0.94 -5.42 17.21
CA GLY A 164 -0.63 -5.71 18.62
C GLY A 164 0.84 -6.00 18.91
N LEU A 165 1.76 -5.76 17.97
CA LEU A 165 3.19 -6.06 18.16
C LEU A 165 3.82 -5.10 19.17
N ALA A 166 4.70 -5.61 20.02
CA ALA A 166 5.51 -4.81 20.93
C ALA A 166 6.97 -4.76 20.47
N VAL A 167 7.70 -3.71 20.86
CA VAL A 167 9.16 -3.66 20.67
C VAL A 167 9.80 -4.77 21.50
N LYS A 168 10.72 -5.53 20.90
CA LYS A 168 11.45 -6.59 21.61
C LYS A 168 12.17 -6.01 22.82
N LYS A 169 11.74 -6.36 24.03
CA LYS A 169 12.51 -6.13 25.26
C LYS A 169 13.57 -7.23 25.37
N GLN A 170 14.73 -6.93 25.98
CA GLN A 170 15.90 -7.81 26.10
C GLN A 170 15.68 -9.16 26.81
N SER A 171 14.46 -9.48 27.23
CA SER A 171 14.09 -10.79 27.75
C SER A 171 13.62 -11.68 26.61
N ALA A 172 14.55 -12.46 26.06
CA ALA A 172 14.28 -13.52 25.11
C ALA A 172 13.34 -14.55 25.76
N GLN A 173 12.04 -14.53 25.41
CA GLN A 173 11.16 -15.71 25.49
C GLN A 173 9.80 -15.54 24.81
N ASP A 174 9.51 -14.42 24.13
CA ASP A 174 8.17 -14.20 23.60
C ASP A 174 8.06 -14.59 22.12
N GLN A 175 7.31 -15.67 21.89
CA GLN A 175 6.72 -16.02 20.59
C GLN A 175 5.97 -14.80 20.01
N GLN A 176 5.75 -14.72 18.69
CA GLN A 176 5.01 -13.59 18.06
C GLN A 176 3.72 -13.25 18.82
N GLN A 177 3.74 -12.18 19.62
CA GLN A 177 2.65 -11.71 20.48
C GLN A 177 1.65 -10.81 19.71
N GLY A 178 1.54 -10.97 18.40
CA GLY A 178 0.63 -10.18 17.58
C GLY A 178 -0.72 -10.86 17.36
N ILE A 179 -1.78 -10.06 17.22
CA ILE A 179 -3.09 -10.51 16.78
C ILE A 179 -3.10 -10.61 15.26
N MET A 180 -3.40 -11.81 14.75
CA MET A 180 -3.52 -12.07 13.32
C MET A 180 -4.84 -11.50 12.78
N VAL A 181 -4.78 -10.28 12.24
CA VAL A 181 -5.93 -9.58 11.65
C VAL A 181 -6.28 -10.19 10.30
N VAL A 182 -5.28 -10.40 9.44
CA VAL A 182 -5.43 -11.07 8.15
C VAL A 182 -4.39 -12.17 8.08
N PRO A 183 -4.76 -13.43 7.83
CA PRO A 183 -3.81 -14.54 7.78
C PRO A 183 -2.84 -14.39 6.62
N TYR A 184 -1.63 -14.94 6.78
CA TYR A 184 -0.59 -14.87 5.77
C TYR A 184 -1.02 -15.57 4.48
N TYR A 185 -0.86 -14.88 3.35
CA TYR A 185 -0.94 -15.44 2.02
C TYR A 185 0.50 -15.62 1.48
N PRO A 186 0.92 -16.83 1.08
CA PRO A 186 2.28 -17.07 0.63
C PRO A 186 2.73 -16.19 -0.54
N VAL A 187 4.00 -15.80 -0.52
CA VAL A 187 4.67 -15.16 -1.66
C VAL A 187 4.64 -16.12 -2.84
N SER A 188 3.87 -15.76 -3.85
CA SER A 188 3.56 -16.62 -5.00
C SER A 188 3.30 -15.79 -6.27
N PRO A 189 4.23 -14.91 -6.66
CA PRO A 189 4.07 -14.12 -7.88
C PRO A 189 3.92 -15.05 -9.09
N PRO A 190 2.91 -14.87 -9.96
CA PRO A 190 2.69 -15.77 -11.08
C PRO A 190 3.61 -15.48 -12.26
N VAL A 191 4.04 -14.23 -12.46
CA VAL A 191 4.90 -13.83 -13.59
C VAL A 191 5.77 -12.63 -13.25
N GLY A 192 7.03 -12.68 -13.66
CA GLY A 192 7.97 -11.57 -13.47
C GLY A 192 8.37 -11.36 -12.01
N GLU A 193 9.10 -10.27 -11.77
CA GLU A 193 9.61 -9.91 -10.46
C GLU A 193 8.67 -8.96 -9.74
N HIS A 194 8.13 -9.42 -8.62
CA HIS A 194 7.21 -8.66 -7.79
C HIS A 194 7.94 -8.09 -6.58
N ARG A 195 7.61 -6.85 -6.22
CA ARG A 195 8.10 -6.19 -5.02
C ARG A 195 7.08 -6.33 -3.89
N TYR A 196 7.57 -6.87 -2.78
CA TYR A 196 6.84 -7.01 -1.54
C TYR A 196 7.28 -5.91 -0.58
N VAL A 197 6.31 -5.20 -0.02
CA VAL A 197 6.53 -4.06 0.86
C VAL A 197 6.03 -4.40 2.25
N SER A 198 6.97 -4.49 3.18
CA SER A 198 6.76 -4.63 4.61
C SER A 198 6.60 -3.25 5.22
N LEU A 199 5.46 -2.99 5.83
CA LEU A 199 5.09 -1.72 6.43
C LEU A 199 4.87 -1.92 7.92
N LEU A 200 5.51 -1.09 8.73
CA LEU A 200 5.28 -1.06 10.17
C LEU A 200 4.62 0.26 10.55
N PHE A 201 3.47 0.15 11.20
CA PHE A 201 2.73 1.28 11.72
C PHE A 201 2.72 1.29 13.25
N ARG A 202 2.87 2.46 13.85
CA ARG A 202 2.59 2.71 15.27
C ARG A 202 1.09 2.94 15.45
N GLN A 203 0.50 2.28 16.44
CA GLN A 203 -0.91 2.43 16.80
C GLN A 203 -1.09 3.62 17.74
N GLN A 204 -2.00 4.53 17.43
CA GLN A 204 -2.31 5.70 18.27
C GLN A 204 -3.25 5.36 19.46
N GLY A 205 -3.58 4.09 19.65
CA GLY A 205 -4.44 3.63 20.75
C GLY A 205 -4.27 2.14 21.03
N SER A 206 -4.91 1.68 22.09
CA SER A 206 -4.78 0.31 22.61
C SER A 206 -5.70 -0.72 21.95
N ASP A 207 -6.19 -0.46 20.73
CA ASP A 207 -6.95 -1.46 19.98
C ASP A 207 -5.98 -2.42 19.32
N PRO A 208 -5.84 -3.67 19.81
CA PRO A 208 -4.85 -4.60 19.29
C PRO A 208 -5.30 -5.22 17.94
N GLY A 209 -6.45 -4.80 17.42
CA GLY A 209 -7.07 -5.34 16.22
C GLY A 209 -7.88 -6.61 16.48
N ALA A 210 -8.63 -7.02 15.48
CA ALA A 210 -9.39 -8.27 15.47
C ALA A 210 -9.30 -8.90 14.07
N GLN A 211 -9.59 -10.19 13.98
CA GLN A 211 -9.60 -10.87 12.67
C GLN A 211 -10.61 -10.22 11.72
N ASP A 212 -10.17 -9.87 10.52
CA ASP A 212 -10.99 -9.28 9.47
C ASP A 212 -11.27 -10.30 8.36
N ALA A 213 -12.43 -10.93 8.44
CA ALA A 213 -12.87 -11.91 7.45
C ALA A 213 -13.12 -11.29 6.06
N ALA A 214 -13.52 -10.01 6.00
CA ALA A 214 -13.80 -9.34 4.75
C ALA A 214 -12.50 -9.03 3.98
N LEU A 215 -11.49 -8.51 4.66
CA LEU A 215 -10.14 -8.33 4.08
C LEU A 215 -9.47 -9.66 3.75
N THR A 216 -9.70 -10.69 4.56
CA THR A 216 -9.20 -12.05 4.26
C THR A 216 -9.75 -12.57 2.93
N ALA A 217 -11.03 -12.32 2.65
CA ALA A 217 -11.70 -12.71 1.41
C ALA A 217 -11.37 -11.80 0.22
N LYS A 218 -11.07 -10.51 0.46
CA LYS A 218 -10.78 -9.52 -0.59
C LYS A 218 -9.43 -8.83 -0.34
N ARG A 219 -8.38 -9.40 -0.93
CA ARG A 219 -6.99 -8.93 -0.79
C ARG A 219 -6.51 -7.99 -1.90
N SER A 220 -7.09 -8.09 -3.09
CA SER A 220 -6.69 -7.27 -4.25
C SER A 220 -7.13 -5.82 -4.10
N ASN A 221 -6.33 -4.89 -4.64
CA ASN A 221 -6.57 -3.45 -4.61
C ASN A 221 -6.75 -2.94 -3.17
N PHE A 222 -5.94 -3.45 -2.25
CA PHE A 222 -5.96 -3.06 -0.85
C PHE A 222 -5.46 -1.61 -0.70
N ASP A 223 -6.31 -0.76 -0.12
CA ASP A 223 -6.01 0.64 0.11
C ASP A 223 -5.33 0.82 1.47
N VAL A 224 -4.00 0.78 1.44
CA VAL A 224 -3.16 0.87 2.64
C VAL A 224 -3.35 2.21 3.35
N ALA A 225 -3.43 3.32 2.61
CA ALA A 225 -3.57 4.66 3.20
C ALA A 225 -4.93 4.84 3.88
N ARG A 226 -6.01 4.35 3.26
CA ARG A 226 -7.33 4.33 3.90
C ARG A 226 -7.34 3.45 5.15
N TYR A 227 -6.78 2.24 5.07
CA TYR A 227 -6.67 1.36 6.23
C TYR A 227 -5.93 2.05 7.38
N ALA A 228 -4.77 2.66 7.10
CA ALA A 228 -4.01 3.39 8.10
C ALA A 228 -4.80 4.53 8.75
N LYS A 229 -5.55 5.29 7.95
CA LYS A 229 -6.40 6.39 8.46
C LYS A 229 -7.56 5.89 9.32
N GLU A 230 -8.27 4.87 8.87
CA GLU A 230 -9.43 4.29 9.59
C GLU A 230 -9.01 3.70 10.93
N HIS A 231 -7.84 3.08 11.00
CA HIS A 231 -7.28 2.46 12.21
C HIS A 231 -6.35 3.37 13.02
N LYS A 232 -6.20 4.66 12.64
CA LYS A 232 -5.33 5.65 13.32
C LYS A 232 -3.89 5.13 13.48
N LEU A 233 -3.31 4.73 12.35
CA LEU A 233 -1.99 4.14 12.24
C LEU A 233 -1.02 5.15 11.62
N ASP A 234 0.15 5.32 12.24
CA ASP A 234 1.24 6.14 11.70
C ASP A 234 2.36 5.25 11.18
N LEU A 235 2.78 5.44 9.94
CA LEU A 235 3.88 4.66 9.39
C LEU A 235 5.22 5.08 10.02
N VAL A 236 5.96 4.12 10.56
CA VAL A 236 7.24 4.36 11.25
C VAL A 236 8.42 3.61 10.65
N ALA A 237 8.19 2.53 9.92
CA ALA A 237 9.28 1.83 9.24
C ALA A 237 8.79 1.11 8.00
N THR A 238 9.70 0.91 7.04
CA THR A 238 9.45 0.05 5.89
C THR A 238 10.65 -0.84 5.61
N ASN A 239 10.38 -2.01 5.04
CA ASN A 239 11.37 -2.87 4.43
C ASN A 239 10.79 -3.40 3.10
N THR A 240 11.64 -3.77 2.16
CA THR A 240 11.21 -4.30 0.86
C THR A 240 12.02 -5.53 0.51
N PHE A 241 11.40 -6.46 -0.21
CA PHE A 241 12.09 -7.59 -0.82
C PHE A 241 11.40 -7.90 -2.16
N HIS A 242 12.02 -8.74 -2.98
CA HIS A 242 11.43 -9.14 -4.25
C HIS A 242 11.46 -10.66 -4.42
N SER A 243 10.54 -11.17 -5.24
CA SER A 243 10.46 -12.58 -5.59
C SER A 243 9.94 -12.74 -7.02
N HIS A 244 10.25 -13.87 -7.64
CA HIS A 244 9.78 -14.22 -8.97
C HIS A 244 9.59 -15.75 -9.09
N PRO A 245 8.87 -16.24 -10.11
CA PRO A 245 8.75 -17.66 -10.36
C PRO A 245 10.11 -18.35 -10.50
N ALA A 246 10.28 -19.53 -9.87
CA ALA A 246 11.52 -20.31 -9.92
C ALA A 246 11.94 -20.73 -11.35
N ALA A 247 10.99 -20.77 -12.29
CA ALA A 247 11.28 -21.03 -13.70
C ALA A 247 12.13 -19.93 -14.37
N GLN A 248 12.33 -18.79 -13.70
CA GLN A 248 13.16 -17.68 -14.18
C GLN A 248 14.61 -17.69 -13.63
N ASP A 249 14.99 -18.66 -12.80
CA ASP A 249 16.34 -18.78 -12.21
C ASP A 249 17.43 -19.35 -13.18
N ASN A 250 17.14 -19.45 -14.48
CA ASN A 250 18.00 -20.06 -15.51
C ASN A 250 18.80 -19.06 -16.34
#